data_AF-F6H6R9-F1
#
_entry.id   AF-F6H6R9-F1
#
_cell.length_a   1.000
_cell.length_b   1.000
_cell.length_c   1.000
_cell.angle_alpha   90.00
_cell.angle_beta   90.00
_cell.angle_gamma   90.00
#
_symmetry.space_group_name_H-M   'P 1'
#
loop_
_entity.id
_entity.type
_entity.pdbx_description
1 polymer ?
#
loop_
_entity_poly.entity_id
_entity_poly.type
_entity_poly.pdbx_seq_one_letter_code
_entity_poly.pdbx_strand_id
1 'polypeptide(L)'
;MASGQLREELANKAREGETVVPGGTGGKSLEAQEHLAEGNKGGQTRKEQLGTEGYKELGSKGGQTRKEQLGTEGFKELGSKGGQTRKEQIGTEGYQEMGRKGGLSTMDKSGGERAQEEGIYIDEAKFRTSP
;
A
#
# COMPACT_ATOMS: atom_id res chain seq x y z
N MET A 1 -10.84 22.61 -29.28
CA MET A 1 -9.75 21.86 -29.95
C MET A 1 -8.52 21.73 -29.04
N ALA A 2 -7.91 22.83 -28.56
CA ALA A 2 -6.70 22.78 -27.72
C ALA A 2 -6.85 22.08 -26.35
N SER A 3 -8.03 22.17 -25.70
CA SER A 3 -8.27 21.53 -24.39
C SER A 3 -8.42 20.01 -24.45
N GLY A 4 -8.87 19.46 -25.59
CA GLY A 4 -9.01 18.02 -25.80
C GLY A 4 -7.66 17.33 -25.98
N GLN A 5 -6.78 17.95 -26.77
CA GLN A 5 -5.41 17.47 -26.99
C GLN A 5 -4.59 17.43 -25.70
N LEU A 6 -4.72 18.45 -24.85
CA LEU A 6 -4.06 18.46 -23.53
C LEU A 6 -4.58 17.34 -22.62
N ARG A 7 -5.91 17.11 -22.58
CA ARG A 7 -6.48 16.00 -21.79
C ARG A 7 -5.99 14.64 -22.27
N GLU A 8 -5.86 14.46 -23.59
CA GLU A 8 -5.36 13.22 -24.18
C GLU A 8 -3.89 12.98 -23.87
N GLU A 9 -3.05 14.03 -23.92
CA GLU A 9 -1.64 13.95 -23.52
C GLU A 9 -1.50 13.55 -22.04
N LEU A 10 -2.28 14.18 -21.15
CA LEU A 10 -2.29 13.84 -19.73
C LEU A 10 -2.80 12.41 -19.48
N ALA A 11 -3.78 11.94 -20.25
CA ALA A 11 -4.28 10.58 -20.16
C ALA A 11 -3.23 9.54 -20.59
N ASN A 12 -2.43 9.84 -21.62
CA ASN A 12 -1.33 8.97 -22.05
C ASN A 12 -0.23 8.90 -20.98
N LYS A 13 0.18 10.03 -20.42
CA LYS A 13 1.14 10.08 -19.28
C LYS A 13 0.63 9.29 -18.07
N ALA A 14 -0.64 9.47 -17.70
CA ALA A 14 -1.26 8.70 -16.62
C ALA A 14 -1.24 7.20 -16.90
N ARG A 15 -1.47 6.77 -18.16
CA ARG A 15 -1.41 5.36 -18.57
C ARG A 15 -0.02 4.76 -18.42
N GLU A 16 1.01 5.57 -18.66
CA GLU A 16 2.42 5.21 -18.41
C GLU A 16 2.79 5.19 -16.92
N GLY A 17 1.84 5.58 -16.04
CA GLY A 17 2.01 5.57 -14.59
C GLY A 17 2.53 6.88 -14.02
N GLU A 18 2.69 7.92 -14.85
CA GLU A 18 3.08 9.24 -14.36
C GLU A 18 1.94 9.88 -13.57
N THR A 19 2.28 10.55 -12.47
CA THR A 19 1.30 11.35 -11.73
C THR A 19 1.14 12.71 -12.39
N VAL A 20 -0.02 12.95 -13.00
CA VAL A 20 -0.38 14.21 -13.66
C VAL A 20 -1.39 15.04 -12.86
N VAL A 21 -2.05 14.44 -11.85
CA VAL A 21 -2.90 15.15 -10.89
C VAL A 21 -2.24 15.14 -9.51
N PRO A 22 -1.90 16.32 -8.93
CA PRO A 22 -1.37 16.39 -7.57
C PRO A 22 -2.31 15.75 -6.54
N GLY A 23 -1.77 14.88 -5.69
CA GLY A 23 -2.56 14.10 -4.72
C GLY A 23 -3.24 12.84 -5.30
N GLY A 24 -3.18 12.64 -6.62
CA GLY A 24 -3.79 11.52 -7.35
C GLY A 24 -2.83 10.38 -7.69
N THR A 25 -1.86 10.07 -6.83
CA THR A 25 -0.78 9.13 -7.14
C THR A 25 -1.28 7.69 -7.29
N GLY A 26 -0.80 6.98 -8.32
CA GLY A 26 -0.99 5.53 -8.50
C GLY A 26 -2.12 5.10 -9.46
N GLY A 27 -2.96 6.04 -9.94
CA GLY A 27 -3.97 5.75 -10.96
C GLY A 27 -3.37 5.70 -12.37
N LYS A 28 -3.76 4.71 -13.19
CA LYS A 28 -3.32 4.56 -14.60
C LYS A 28 -4.22 5.29 -15.62
N SER A 29 -5.04 6.23 -15.16
CA SER A 29 -5.88 7.07 -16.00
C SER A 29 -6.02 8.44 -15.36
N LEU A 30 -6.23 9.47 -16.19
CA LEU A 30 -6.47 10.83 -15.69
C LEU A 30 -7.64 10.86 -14.70
N GLU A 31 -8.75 10.19 -15.02
CA GLU A 31 -9.92 10.08 -14.15
C GLU A 31 -9.61 9.39 -12.82
N ALA A 32 -8.85 8.30 -12.82
CA ALA A 32 -8.46 7.62 -11.58
C ALA A 32 -7.61 8.54 -10.69
N GLN A 33 -6.70 9.32 -11.28
CA GLN A 33 -5.89 10.27 -10.53
C GLN A 33 -6.73 11.45 -10.01
N GLU A 34 -7.69 11.96 -10.80
CA GLU A 34 -8.66 12.97 -10.36
C GLU A 34 -9.44 12.49 -9.12
N HIS A 35 -9.96 11.27 -9.16
CA HIS A 35 -10.72 10.67 -8.04
C HIS A 35 -9.85 10.43 -6.80
N LEU A 36 -8.61 9.96 -7.00
CA LEU A 36 -7.65 9.77 -5.89
C LEU A 36 -7.29 11.10 -5.24
N ALA A 37 -7.09 12.15 -6.03
CA ALA A 37 -6.82 13.50 -5.53
C ALA A 37 -8.00 14.06 -4.73
N GLU A 38 -9.22 13.85 -5.22
CA GLU A 38 -10.43 14.24 -4.50
C GLU A 38 -10.58 13.47 -3.17
N GLY A 39 -10.35 12.16 -3.18
CA GLY A 39 -10.36 11.33 -1.98
C GLY A 39 -9.30 11.77 -0.97
N ASN A 40 -8.10 12.12 -1.42
CA ASN A 40 -7.03 12.64 -0.58
C ASN A 40 -7.46 13.95 0.10
N LYS A 41 -8.02 14.89 -0.67
CA LYS A 41 -8.52 16.17 -0.15
C LYS A 41 -9.66 15.98 0.84
N GLY A 42 -10.58 15.05 0.56
CA GLY A 42 -11.66 14.68 1.48
C GLY A 42 -11.12 14.14 2.81
N GLY A 43 -10.12 13.26 2.75
CA GLY A 43 -9.43 12.72 3.93
C GLY A 43 -8.73 13.81 4.74
N GLN A 44 -8.02 14.74 4.10
CA GLN A 44 -7.37 15.87 4.77
C GLN A 44 -8.39 16.79 5.45
N THR A 45 -9.44 17.18 4.73
CA THR A 45 -10.55 17.96 5.29
C THR A 45 -11.13 17.29 6.53
N ARG A 46 -11.35 15.96 6.47
CA ARG A 46 -11.89 15.21 7.61
C ARG A 46 -10.93 15.15 8.78
N LYS A 47 -9.63 15.03 8.52
CA LYS A 47 -8.59 15.07 9.56
C LYS A 47 -8.52 16.44 10.23
N GLU A 48 -8.68 17.52 9.48
CA GLU A 48 -8.74 18.88 10.05
C GLU A 48 -9.97 19.07 10.95
N GLN A 49 -11.14 18.59 10.51
CA GLN A 49 -12.39 18.66 11.29
C GLN A 49 -12.33 17.87 12.61
N LEU A 50 -11.71 16.69 12.59
CA LEU A 50 -11.69 15.77 13.74
C LEU A 50 -10.43 15.92 14.61
N GLY A 51 -9.39 16.57 14.10
CA GLY A 51 -8.05 16.50 14.65
C GLY A 51 -7.39 15.11 14.47
N THR A 52 -6.11 15.02 14.83
CA THR A 52 -5.30 13.80 14.67
C THR A 52 -5.89 12.61 15.45
N GLU A 53 -6.27 12.81 16.71
CA GLU A 53 -6.81 11.73 17.54
C GLU A 53 -8.18 11.26 17.04
N GLY A 54 -9.10 12.18 16.73
CA GLY A 54 -10.41 11.82 16.20
C GLY A 54 -10.33 11.08 14.85
N TYR A 55 -9.39 11.47 13.98
CA TYR A 55 -9.16 10.76 12.72
C TYR A 55 -8.58 9.36 12.93
N LYS A 56 -7.64 9.21 13.88
CA LYS A 56 -7.06 7.92 14.25
C LYS A 56 -8.12 6.98 14.86
N GLU A 57 -8.98 7.51 15.74
CA GLU A 57 -10.09 6.76 16.32
C GLU A 57 -11.06 6.27 15.24
N LEU A 58 -11.41 7.12 14.27
CA LEU A 58 -12.26 6.75 13.14
C LEU A 58 -11.68 5.56 12.35
N GLY A 59 -10.37 5.60 12.05
CA GLY A 59 -9.67 4.50 11.40
C GLY A 59 -9.67 3.22 12.23
N SER A 60 -9.39 3.32 13.53
CA SER A 60 -9.44 2.19 14.47
C SER A 60 -10.81 1.54 14.52
N LYS A 61 -11.87 2.37 14.61
CA LYS A 61 -13.25 1.91 14.64
C LYS A 61 -13.63 1.20 13.34
N GLY A 62 -13.23 1.74 12.18
CA GLY A 62 -13.42 1.06 10.89
C GLY A 62 -12.75 -0.32 10.84
N GLY A 63 -11.53 -0.42 11.37
CA GLY A 63 -10.82 -1.70 11.50
C GLY A 63 -11.52 -2.69 12.43
N GLN A 64 -12.05 -2.24 13.57
CA GLN A 64 -12.81 -3.07 14.50
C GLN A 64 -14.12 -3.57 13.88
N THR A 65 -14.90 -2.69 13.24
CA THR A 65 -16.13 -3.08 12.54
C THR A 65 -15.83 -4.10 11.45
N ARG A 66 -14.78 -3.88 10.65
CA ARG A 66 -14.36 -4.86 9.64
C ARG A 66 -13.97 -6.19 10.29
N LYS A 67 -13.38 -6.13 11.49
CA LYS A 67 -12.97 -7.32 12.21
C LYS A 67 -14.15 -8.15 12.70
N GLU A 68 -15.17 -7.49 13.23
CA GLU A 68 -16.42 -8.11 13.63
C GLU A 68 -17.16 -8.73 12.44
N GLN A 69 -17.20 -8.04 11.30
CA GLN A 69 -17.87 -8.53 10.08
C GLN A 69 -17.22 -9.78 9.50
N LEU A 70 -15.89 -9.83 9.47
CA LEU A 70 -15.14 -10.92 8.84
C LEU A 70 -14.89 -12.11 9.76
N GLY A 71 -14.82 -11.87 11.07
CA GLY A 71 -14.39 -12.87 12.04
C GLY A 71 -12.96 -13.37 11.76
N THR A 72 -12.56 -14.43 12.47
CA THR A 72 -11.22 -15.01 12.37
C THR A 72 -10.91 -15.59 10.99
N GLU A 73 -11.86 -16.32 10.41
CA GLU A 73 -11.67 -16.96 9.10
C GLU A 73 -11.55 -15.94 7.98
N GLY A 74 -12.34 -14.84 8.02
CA GLY A 74 -12.23 -13.80 7.00
C GLY A 74 -10.87 -13.09 7.01
N PHE A 75 -10.24 -12.86 8.17
CA PHE A 75 -8.85 -12.35 8.18
C PHE A 75 -7.84 -13.37 7.70
N LYS A 76 -8.02 -14.64 8.07
CA LYS A 76 -7.13 -15.71 7.61
C LYS A 76 -7.17 -15.80 6.09
N GLU A 77 -8.35 -15.70 5.48
CA GLU A 77 -8.51 -15.64 4.04
C GLU A 77 -7.86 -14.38 3.44
N LEU A 78 -8.12 -13.19 4.01
CA LEU A 78 -7.49 -11.94 3.54
C LEU A 78 -5.96 -11.99 3.60
N GLY A 79 -5.41 -12.50 4.70
CA GLY A 79 -3.97 -12.68 4.88
C GLY A 79 -3.40 -13.68 3.88
N SER A 80 -4.08 -14.81 3.67
CA SER A 80 -3.69 -15.82 2.69
C SER A 80 -3.68 -15.24 1.27
N LYS A 81 -4.75 -14.54 0.89
CA LYS A 81 -4.86 -13.89 -0.42
C LYS A 81 -3.78 -12.83 -0.62
N GLY A 82 -3.53 -11.98 0.38
CA GLY A 82 -2.45 -11.00 0.33
C GLY A 82 -1.07 -11.65 0.19
N GLY A 83 -0.82 -12.75 0.91
CA GLY A 83 0.41 -13.53 0.82
C GLY A 83 0.60 -14.17 -0.56
N GLN A 84 -0.46 -14.75 -1.13
CA GLN A 84 -0.46 -15.31 -2.48
C GLN A 84 -0.17 -14.25 -3.54
N THR A 85 -0.89 -13.12 -3.51
CA THR A 85 -0.65 -12.01 -4.43
C THR A 85 0.79 -11.50 -4.31
N ARG A 86 1.32 -11.36 -3.08
CA ARG A 86 2.71 -10.93 -2.92
C ARG A 86 3.69 -11.95 -3.48
N LYS A 87 3.47 -13.23 -3.22
CA LYS A 87 4.28 -14.33 -3.79
C LYS A 87 4.25 -14.35 -5.31
N GLU A 88 3.11 -14.07 -5.93
CA GLU A 88 2.99 -13.95 -7.39
C GLU A 88 3.80 -12.76 -7.92
N GLN A 89 3.78 -11.62 -7.23
CA GLN A 89 4.48 -10.41 -7.66
C GLN A 89 6.02 -10.48 -7.56
N ILE A 90 6.54 -11.17 -6.54
CA ILE A 90 8.00 -11.18 -6.23
C ILE A 90 8.64 -12.57 -6.39
N GLY A 91 7.84 -13.58 -6.75
CA GLY A 91 8.27 -14.96 -6.84
C GLY A 91 8.46 -15.65 -5.47
N THR A 92 8.70 -16.96 -5.53
CA THR A 92 8.88 -17.80 -4.34
C THR A 92 10.10 -17.39 -3.52
N GLU A 93 11.23 -17.08 -4.17
CA GLU A 93 12.45 -16.69 -3.47
C GLU A 93 12.30 -15.37 -2.71
N GLY A 94 11.72 -14.35 -3.34
CA GLY A 94 11.46 -13.07 -2.69
C GLY A 94 10.50 -13.22 -1.51
N TYR A 95 9.49 -14.08 -1.65
CA TYR A 95 8.56 -14.38 -0.56
C TYR A 95 9.25 -15.11 0.61
N GLN A 96 10.14 -16.05 0.31
CA GLN A 96 10.92 -16.77 1.32
C GLN A 96 11.89 -15.86 2.07
N GLU A 97 12.62 -14.98 1.37
CA GLU A 97 13.50 -13.99 2.01
C GLU A 97 12.71 -13.02 2.90
N MET A 98 11.51 -12.61 2.48
CA MET A 98 10.63 -11.79 3.31
C MET A 98 10.15 -12.55 4.56
N GLY A 99 9.78 -13.82 4.42
CA GLY A 99 9.44 -14.69 5.53
C GLY A 99 10.61 -14.89 6.49
N ARG A 100 11.83 -15.05 5.97
CA ARG A 100 13.07 -15.16 6.75
C ARG A 100 13.32 -13.90 7.57
N LYS A 101 13.23 -12.71 6.94
CA LYS A 101 13.30 -11.43 7.66
C LYS A 101 12.22 -11.34 8.73
N GLY A 102 10.98 -11.68 8.40
CA GLY A 102 9.86 -11.69 9.36
C GLY A 102 10.13 -12.57 10.58
N GLY A 103 10.64 -13.79 10.37
CA GLY A 103 10.93 -14.77 11.42
C GLY A 103 12.08 -14.39 12.36
N LEU A 104 12.93 -13.43 11.98
CA LEU A 104 13.98 -12.89 12.85
C LEU A 104 13.46 -11.81 13.81
N SER A 105 12.24 -11.31 13.60
CA SER A 105 11.68 -10.22 14.42
C SER A 105 11.44 -10.69 15.85
N THR A 106 11.67 -9.80 16.80
CA THR A 106 11.45 -10.01 18.24
C THR A 106 10.49 -8.96 18.77
N MET A 107 10.19 -8.96 20.08
CA MET A 107 9.37 -7.90 20.67
C MET A 107 10.01 -6.52 20.55
N ASP A 108 11.35 -6.43 20.66
CA ASP A 108 12.07 -5.17 20.78
C ASP A 108 12.75 -4.72 19.48
N LYS A 109 12.99 -5.66 18.55
CA LYS A 109 13.74 -5.41 17.31
C LYS A 109 13.03 -5.99 16.09
N SER A 110 13.06 -5.24 15.01
CA SER A 110 12.64 -5.73 13.70
C SER A 110 13.60 -6.82 13.19
N GLY A 111 13.09 -7.67 12.30
CA GLY A 111 13.91 -8.69 11.68
C GLY A 111 15.09 -8.17 10.86
N GLY A 112 15.00 -6.94 10.34
CA GLY A 112 16.12 -6.30 9.65
C GLY A 112 17.25 -5.91 10.60
N GLU A 113 16.91 -5.31 11.74
CA GLU A 113 17.88 -4.96 12.78
C GLU A 113 18.56 -6.21 13.35
N ARG A 114 17.78 -7.26 13.61
CA ARG A 114 18.29 -8.55 14.08
C ARG A 114 19.20 -9.22 13.05
N ALA A 115 18.82 -9.19 11.77
CA ALA A 115 19.67 -9.74 10.71
C ALA A 115 21.04 -9.05 10.65
N GLN A 116 21.07 -7.73 10.79
CA GLN A 116 22.32 -6.96 10.81
C GLN A 116 23.19 -7.28 12.02
N GLU A 117 22.60 -7.35 13.22
CA GLU A 117 23.32 -7.69 14.46
C GLU A 117 23.94 -9.08 14.42
N GLU A 118 23.24 -10.05 13.83
CA GLU A 118 23.71 -11.44 13.73
C GLU A 118 24.55 -11.72 12.48
N GLY A 119 24.80 -10.71 11.63
CA GLY A 119 25.53 -10.88 10.37
C GLY A 119 24.80 -11.75 9.35
N ILE A 120 23.46 -11.86 9.47
CA ILE A 120 22.62 -12.59 8.53
C ILE A 120 22.33 -11.70 7.32
N TYR A 121 22.80 -12.11 6.15
CA TYR A 121 22.47 -11.44 4.90
C TYR A 121 21.00 -11.71 4.50
N ILE A 122 20.26 -10.63 4.24
CA ILE A 122 18.91 -10.65 3.68
C ILE A 122 18.93 -9.88 2.36
N ASP A 123 18.51 -10.54 1.29
CA ASP A 123 18.46 -9.91 -0.03
C ASP A 123 17.13 -9.16 -0.23
N GLU A 124 17.09 -7.92 0.27
CA GLU A 124 15.90 -7.07 0.13
C GLU A 124 15.61 -6.65 -1.31
N ALA A 125 16.56 -6.80 -2.24
CA ALA A 125 16.30 -6.53 -3.66
C ALA A 125 15.23 -7.48 -4.22
N LYS A 126 15.12 -8.69 -3.67
CA LYS A 126 14.08 -9.67 -4.02
C LYS A 126 12.68 -9.31 -3.52
N PHE A 127 12.53 -8.24 -2.73
CA PHE A 127 11.20 -7.80 -2.25
C PHE A 127 10.46 -6.95 -3.28
N ARG A 128 11.16 -6.50 -4.32
CA ARG A 128 10.59 -5.64 -5.35
C ARG A 128 9.75 -6.48 -6.31
N THR A 129 8.61 -5.93 -6.70
CA THR A 129 7.80 -6.50 -7.78
C THR A 129 8.57 -6.35 -9.08
N SER A 130 8.66 -7.43 -9.86
CA SER A 130 9.20 -7.32 -11.22
C SER A 130 8.32 -6.35 -12.04
N PRO A 131 8.92 -5.45 -12.85
CA PRO A 131 8.17 -4.49 -13.68
C PRO A 131 7.29 -5.17 -14.72
#